data_AF-A0A3B9AJE9-F1
#
_entry.id   AF-A0A3B9AJE9-F1
#
_cell.length_a   1.000
_cell.length_b   1.000
_cell.length_c   1.000
_cell.angle_alpha   90.00
_cell.angle_beta   90.00
_cell.angle_gamma   90.00
#
_symmetry.space_group_name_H-M   'P 1'
#
loop_
_entity.id
_entity.type
_entity.pdbx_description
1 polymer ?
#
loop_
_entity_poly.entity_id
_entity_poly.type
_entity_poly.pdbx_seq_one_letter_code
_entity_poly.pdbx_strand_id
1 'polypeptide(L)' 'EAINAATLNGARAMELETDYGTIAVGKVANLMITRPMLSLAGLPYAFGSKVVEQVVVGGRLRECA' A
#
# COMPACT_ATOMS: atom_id res chain seq x y z
N GLU A 1 -8.21 -9.34 -4.86
CA GLU A 1 -8.57 -9.63 -3.45
C GLU A 1 -7.42 -9.34 -2.48
N ALA A 2 -6.23 -9.89 -2.70
CA ALA A 2 -5.08 -9.71 -1.80
C ALA A 2 -4.78 -8.25 -1.43
N ILE A 3 -4.92 -7.31 -2.38
CA ILE A 3 -4.72 -5.88 -2.11
C ILE A 3 -5.80 -5.31 -1.20
N ASN A 4 -7.07 -5.62 -1.45
CA ASN A 4 -8.16 -5.19 -0.56
C ASN A 4 -8.00 -5.80 0.84
N ALA A 5 -7.54 -7.05 0.91
CA ALA A 5 -7.20 -7.71 2.17
C ALA A 5 -6.10 -6.95 2.93
N ALA A 6 -5.02 -6.58 2.23
CA ALA A 6 -3.87 -5.87 2.80
C ALA A 6 -4.09 -4.36 3.01
N THR A 7 -5.21 -3.79 2.56
CA THR A 7 -5.50 -2.35 2.68
C THR A 7 -6.83 -2.11 3.39
N LEU A 8 -7.95 -2.09 2.66
CA LEU A 8 -9.29 -1.79 3.17
C LEU A 8 -9.69 -2.70 4.34
N ASN A 9 -9.58 -4.02 4.15
CA ASN A 9 -10.00 -4.99 5.15
C ASN A 9 -9.03 -5.01 6.34
N GLY A 10 -7.73 -4.87 6.08
CA GLY A 10 -6.72 -4.77 7.13
C GLY A 10 -6.93 -3.54 8.02
N ALA A 11 -7.20 -2.38 7.42
CA ALA A 11 -7.52 -1.16 8.17
C ALA A 11 -8.78 -1.35 9.02
N ARG A 12 -9.84 -1.95 8.44
CA ARG A 12 -11.08 -2.22 9.18
C ARG A 12 -10.92 -3.23 10.30
N ALA A 13 -10.10 -4.27 10.10
CA ALA A 13 -9.79 -5.27 11.12
C ALA A 13 -9.03 -4.67 12.31
N MET A 14 -8.37 -3.53 12.12
CA MET A 14 -7.64 -2.80 13.15
C MET A 14 -8.41 -1.57 13.67
N GLU A 15 -9.66 -1.36 13.26
CA GLU A 15 -10.46 -0.17 13.60
C GLU A 15 -9.80 1.16 13.17
N LEU A 16 -9.06 1.11 12.05
CA LEU A 16 -8.29 2.20 11.47
C LEU A 16 -8.84 2.67 10.11
N GLU A 17 -10.02 2.19 9.70
CA GLU A 17 -10.60 2.47 8.39
C GLU A 17 -10.97 3.94 8.17
N THR A 18 -11.06 4.76 9.22
CA THR A 18 -11.26 6.21 9.13
C THR A 18 -10.02 6.88 8.53
N ASP A 19 -8.84 6.48 8.97
CA ASP A 19 -7.58 7.19 8.69
C ASP A 19 -6.68 6.45 7.70
N TYR A 20 -6.84 5.13 7.56
CA TYR A 20 -5.98 4.25 6.76
C TYR A 20 -6.80 3.39 5.77
N GLY A 21 -6.11 2.55 4.98
CA GLY A 21 -6.71 1.53 4.11
C GLY A 21 -7.20 2.01 2.75
N THR A 22 -7.28 3.32 2.49
CA THR A 22 -7.59 3.88 1.17
C THR A 22 -6.79 5.16 0.90
N ILE A 23 -6.78 5.58 -0.37
CA ILE A 23 -6.18 6.84 -0.81
C ILE A 23 -7.31 7.83 -1.04
N ALA A 24 -7.52 8.73 -0.08
CA ALA A 24 -8.55 9.77 -0.15
C ALA A 24 -8.10 11.02 0.63
N VAL A 25 -8.69 12.17 0.31
CA VAL A 25 -8.43 13.42 1.03
C VAL A 25 -8.82 13.26 2.51
N GLY A 26 -7.96 13.72 3.41
CA GLY A 26 -8.16 13.63 4.86
C GLY A 26 -7.57 12.38 5.52
N LYS A 27 -7.14 11.38 4.73
CA LYS A 27 -6.47 10.18 5.27
C LYS A 27 -4.97 10.39 5.48
N VAL A 28 -4.39 9.56 6.34
CA VAL A 28 -2.95 9.57 6.59
C VAL A 28 -2.21 9.14 5.33
N ALA A 29 -1.23 9.94 4.90
CA ALA A 29 -0.45 9.69 3.69
C ALA A 29 0.56 8.55 3.89
N ASN A 30 0.05 7.32 3.91
CA ASN A 30 0.81 6.08 3.89
C ASN A 30 0.63 5.41 2.52
N LEU A 31 1.69 5.38 1.72
CA LEU A 31 1.64 4.93 0.32
C LEU A 31 2.83 4.03 0.00
N MET A 32 2.59 3.03 -0.83
CA MET A 32 3.64 2.23 -1.47
C MET A 32 3.66 2.58 -2.96
N ILE A 33 4.80 3.03 -3.44
CA ILE A 33 5.01 3.38 -4.85
C ILE A 33 5.76 2.22 -5.48
N THR A 34 5.11 1.53 -6.41
CA THR A 34 5.71 0.39 -7.11
C THR A 34 6.38 0.83 -8.39
N ARG A 35 7.26 -0.03 -8.91
CA ARG A 35 7.70 0.09 -10.31
C ARG A 35 6.49 -0.02 -11.24
N PRO A 36 6.53 0.59 -12.43
CA PRO A 36 5.51 0.41 -13.45
C PRO A 36 5.30 -1.08 -13.73
N MET A 37 4.05 -1.52 -13.73
CA MET A 37 3.68 -2.91 -13.96
C MET A 37 2.46 -3.01 -14.88
N LEU A 38 2.39 -4.09 -15.65
CA LEU A 38 1.34 -4.29 -16.65
C LEU A 38 -0.03 -4.61 -16.02
N SER A 39 -0.05 -5.16 -14.80
CA SER A 39 -1.28 -5.50 -14.11
C SER A 39 -1.09 -5.57 -12.61
N LEU A 40 -2.06 -5.04 -11.88
CA LEU A 40 -2.14 -5.10 -10.43
C LEU A 40 -2.26 -6.54 -9.90
N ALA A 41 -2.82 -7.45 -10.71
CA ALA A 41 -3.01 -8.86 -10.35
C ALA A 41 -1.68 -9.61 -10.15
N GLY A 42 -0.58 -9.13 -10.73
CA GLY A 42 0.74 -9.74 -10.57
C GLY A 42 1.42 -9.43 -9.24
N LEU A 43 0.98 -8.37 -8.54
CA LEU A 43 1.62 -7.89 -7.30
C LEU A 43 1.68 -8.98 -6.21
N PRO A 44 0.59 -9.72 -5.91
CA PRO A 44 0.60 -10.74 -4.86
C PRO A 44 1.43 -11.97 -5.20
N TYR A 45 1.80 -12.16 -6.48
CA TYR A 45 2.55 -13.33 -6.96
C TYR A 45 4.03 -13.04 -7.20
N ALA A 46 4.45 -11.76 -7.15
CA ALA A 46 5.83 -11.32 -7.38
C ALA A 46 6.75 -11.60 -6.18
N PHE A 47 6.71 -12.83 -5.66
CA PHE A 47 7.52 -13.26 -4.53
C PHE A 47 9.01 -13.20 -4.88
N GLY A 48 9.83 -12.69 -3.96
CA GLY A 48 11.29 -12.54 -4.14
C GLY A 48 11.72 -11.39 -5.04
N SER A 49 10.78 -10.65 -5.65
CA SER A 49 11.08 -9.47 -6.47
C SER A 49 10.87 -8.18 -5.70
N LYS A 50 11.80 -7.22 -5.84
CA LYS A 50 11.65 -5.87 -5.27
C LYS A 50 10.71 -5.02 -6.13
N VAL A 51 9.41 -5.18 -5.91
CA VAL A 51 8.33 -4.48 -6.66
C VAL A 51 8.05 -3.07 -6.14
N VAL A 52 8.22 -2.83 -4.84
CA VAL A 52 8.09 -1.51 -4.22
C VAL A 52 9.40 -0.74 -4.41
N GLU A 53 9.31 0.45 -4.96
CA GLU A 53 10.44 1.34 -5.22
C GLU A 53 10.61 2.37 -4.10
N GLN A 54 9.49 2.92 -3.61
CA GLN A 54 9.48 3.92 -2.55
C GLN A 54 8.31 3.67 -1.59
N VAL A 55 8.49 4.08 -0.34
CA VAL A 55 7.44 4.05 0.67
C VAL A 55 7.29 5.43 1.27
N VAL A 56 6.04 5.88 1.43
CA VAL A 56 5.69 7.11 2.14
C VAL A 56 5.00 6.72 3.43
N VAL A 57 5.44 7.29 4.55
CA VAL A 57 4.80 7.09 5.87
C VAL A 57 4.55 8.45 6.52
N GLY A 58 3.30 8.75 6.83
CA GLY A 58 2.89 10.04 7.41
C GLY A 58 3.28 11.23 6.53
N GLY A 59 3.24 11.06 5.20
CA GLY A 59 3.63 12.09 4.23
C GLY A 59 5.14 12.27 4.07
N ARG A 60 5.98 11.44 4.68
CA ARG A 60 7.44 11.48 4.55
C ARG A 60 7.95 10.30 3.73
N LEU A 61 8.82 10.57 2.76
CA LEU A 61 9.48 9.54 1.97
C LEU A 61 10.43 8.73 2.88
N ARG A 62 10.38 7.41 2.76
CA ARG A 62 11.26 6.45 3.41
C ARG A 62 12.07 5.73 2.35
N GLU A 63 13.36 5.58 2.61
CA GLU A 63 14.23 4.79 1.76
C GLU A 63 13.89 3.30 1.91
N CYS A 64 13.71 2.61 0.79
CA CYS A 64 13.52 1.17 0.75
C CYS A 64 14.84 0.48 0.41
N ALA A 65 15.41 -0.25 1.38
CA ALA A 65 16.59 -1.10 1.22
C ALA A 65 16.42 -2.12 0.09
#